data_AF-A0A142XIY5-F1
#
_entry.id   AF-A0A142XIY5-F1
#
_cell.length_a   1.000
_cell.length_b   1.000
_cell.length_c   1.000
_cell.angle_alpha   90.00
_cell.angle_beta   90.00
_cell.angle_gamma   90.00
#
_symmetry.space_group_name_H-M   'P 1'
#
loop_
_entity.id
_entity.type
_entity.pdbx_description
1 polymer ?
#
loop_
_entity_poly.entity_id
_entity_poly.type
_entity_poly.pdbx_seq_one_letter_code
_entity_poly.pdbx_strand_id
1 'polypeptide(L)'
;MSYPASRILAATRSELAEPTDAELLARFVNDRDAGAFELLVWRHAGLVLRACKGVLGDHHAAEDAAQAVFLALARQAPTVGAWDR
;
A
#
# COMPACT_ATOMS: atom_id res chain seq x y z
N MET A 1 36.05 -11.49 -22.69
CA MET A 1 34.58 -11.49 -22.47
C MET A 1 34.31 -11.54 -20.97
N SER A 2 34.29 -10.38 -20.32
CA SER A 2 34.02 -10.25 -18.89
C SER A 2 32.61 -9.70 -18.74
N TYR A 3 31.67 -10.54 -18.32
CA TYR A 3 30.35 -10.06 -17.90
C TYR A 3 30.49 -9.48 -16.48
N PRO A 4 30.09 -8.22 -16.24
CA PRO A 4 30.17 -7.62 -14.92
C PRO A 4 29.08 -8.24 -14.01
N ALA A 5 29.48 -9.24 -13.21
CA ALA A 5 28.64 -9.90 -12.22
C ALA A 5 28.06 -8.96 -11.15
N SER A 6 28.52 -7.70 -11.09
CA SER A 6 28.05 -6.68 -10.15
C SER A 6 26.64 -6.14 -10.44
N ARG A 7 26.11 -6.29 -11.67
CA ARG A 7 24.73 -5.85 -11.98
C ARG A 7 23.64 -6.81 -11.50
N ILE A 8 23.95 -8.10 -11.36
CA ILE A 8 22.95 -9.10 -10.95
C ILE A 8 22.68 -9.01 -9.44
N LEU A 9 23.68 -8.70 -8.60
CA LEU A 9 23.49 -8.58 -7.15
C LEU A 9 22.77 -7.30 -6.72
N ALA A 10 22.85 -6.22 -7.50
CA ALA A 10 22.13 -4.98 -7.22
C ALA A 10 20.65 -5.07 -7.62
N ALA A 11 20.36 -5.72 -8.76
CA ALA A 11 19.00 -5.96 -9.24
C ALA A 11 18.21 -6.89 -8.29
N THR A 12 18.86 -7.91 -7.70
CA THR A 12 18.19 -8.80 -6.74
C THR A 12 17.88 -8.14 -5.40
N ARG A 13 18.67 -7.16 -4.93
CA ARG A 13 18.38 -6.46 -3.67
C ARG A 13 17.11 -5.61 -3.75
N SER A 14 16.83 -5.02 -4.91
CA SER A 14 15.61 -4.24 -5.14
C SER A 14 14.37 -5.13 -5.33
N GLU A 15 14.52 -6.35 -5.86
CA GLU A 15 13.41 -7.31 -5.94
C GLU A 15 13.14 -8.03 -4.60
N LEU A 16 14.13 -8.07 -3.70
CA LEU A 16 14.01 -8.70 -2.37
C LEU A 16 13.60 -7.73 -1.25
N ALA A 17 13.64 -6.42 -1.50
CA ALA A 17 13.15 -5.43 -0.55
C ALA A 17 11.62 -5.33 -0.67
N GLU A 18 10.90 -5.56 0.43
CA GLU A 18 9.46 -5.29 0.43
C GLU A 18 9.21 -3.82 0.08
N PRO A 19 8.34 -3.53 -0.88
CA PRO A 19 8.04 -2.16 -1.25
C PRO A 19 7.45 -1.39 -0.06
N THR A 20 7.85 -0.14 0.05
CA THR A 20 7.29 0.80 1.02
C THR A 20 5.84 1.14 0.66
N ASP A 21 5.08 1.62 1.63
CA ASP A 21 3.69 2.02 1.38
C ASP A 21 3.59 3.16 0.36
N ALA A 22 4.58 4.06 0.35
CA ALA A 22 4.67 5.15 -0.64
C ALA A 22 4.89 4.62 -2.06
N GLU A 23 5.78 3.63 -2.25
CA GLU A 23 6.01 2.99 -3.55
C GLU A 23 4.78 2.22 -4.03
N LEU A 24 4.08 1.52 -3.13
CA LEU A 24 2.83 0.84 -3.45
C LEU A 24 1.72 1.83 -3.85
N LEU A 25 1.60 2.95 -3.12
CA LEU A 25 0.63 3.99 -3.44
C LEU A 25 0.97 4.66 -4.78
N ALA A 26 2.25 4.91 -5.06
CA ALA A 26 2.70 5.46 -6.33
C ALA A 26 2.39 4.54 -7.51
N ARG A 27 2.67 3.24 -7.40
CA ARG A 27 2.30 2.21 -8.40
C ARG A 27 0.80 2.16 -8.64
N PHE A 28 0.00 2.21 -7.56
CA PHE A 28 -1.46 2.24 -7.69
C PHE A 28 -1.94 3.48 -8.45
N VAL A 29 -1.39 4.67 -8.16
CA VAL A 29 -1.81 5.92 -8.80
C VAL A 29 -1.35 6.01 -10.26
N ASN A 30 -0.08 5.70 -10.53
CA ASN A 30 0.56 5.90 -11.83
C ASN A 30 0.25 4.75 -12.81
N ASP A 31 0.31 3.51 -12.33
CA ASP A 31 0.21 2.31 -13.17
C ASP A 31 -1.15 1.62 -13.06
N ARG A 32 -2.05 2.14 -12.20
CA ARG A 32 -3.34 1.51 -11.88
C ARG A 32 -3.19 0.08 -11.34
N ASP A 33 -2.09 -0.17 -10.64
CA ASP A 33 -1.74 -1.47 -10.10
C ASP A 33 -2.64 -1.85 -8.91
N ALA A 34 -3.64 -2.69 -9.19
CA ALA A 34 -4.57 -3.19 -8.18
C ALA A 34 -3.88 -4.08 -7.13
N GLY A 35 -2.82 -4.82 -7.51
CA GLY A 35 -2.08 -5.67 -6.59
C GLY A 35 -1.26 -4.87 -5.58
N ALA A 36 -0.71 -3.72 -6.00
CA ALA A 36 -0.05 -2.80 -5.09
C ALA A 36 -1.03 -2.23 -4.03
N PHE A 37 -2.25 -1.92 -4.44
CA PHE A 37 -3.30 -1.47 -3.52
C PHE A 37 -3.79 -2.60 -2.61
N GLU A 38 -3.94 -3.82 -3.12
CA GLU A 38 -4.31 -4.99 -2.32
C GLU A 38 -3.29 -5.26 -1.21
N LEU A 39 -1.99 -5.11 -1.50
CA LEU A 39 -0.94 -5.27 -0.49
C LEU A 39 -1.01 -4.18 0.60
N LEU A 40 -1.34 -2.94 0.24
CA LEU A 40 -1.62 -1.88 1.22
C LEU A 40 -2.81 -2.23 2.11
N VAL A 41 -3.91 -2.72 1.52
CA VAL A 41 -5.08 -3.17 2.28
C VAL A 41 -4.69 -4.29 3.23
N TRP A 42 -3.99 -5.32 2.75
CA TRP A 42 -3.58 -6.46 3.55
C TRP A 42 -2.70 -6.05 4.74
N ARG A 43 -1.72 -5.16 4.51
CA ARG A 43 -0.81 -4.65 5.56
C ARG A 43 -1.55 -3.84 6.62
N HIS A 44 -2.54 -3.05 6.22
CA HIS A 44 -3.21 -2.07 7.11
C HIS A 44 -4.58 -2.50 7.65
N ALA A 45 -5.21 -3.53 7.08
CA ALA A 45 -6.57 -3.95 7.44
C ALA A 45 -6.74 -4.18 8.95
N GLY A 46 -5.79 -4.86 9.59
CA GLY A 46 -5.84 -5.11 11.03
C GLY A 46 -5.69 -3.84 11.88
N LEU A 47 -4.89 -2.87 11.44
CA LEU A 47 -4.73 -1.59 12.13
C LEU A 47 -6.00 -0.74 12.02
N VAL A 48 -6.53 -0.61 10.81
CA VAL A 48 -7.75 0.16 10.53
C VAL A 48 -8.93 -0.44 11.26
N LEU A 49 -9.12 -1.77 11.18
CA LEU A 49 -10.23 -2.44 11.87
C LEU A 49 -10.17 -2.24 13.38
N ARG A 50 -8.98 -2.29 14.00
CA ARG A 50 -8.81 -2.01 15.43
C ARG A 50 -9.17 -0.57 15.79
N ALA A 51 -8.76 0.39 14.96
CA ALA A 51 -9.11 1.80 15.16
C ALA A 51 -10.64 2.01 15.04
N CYS A 52 -11.27 1.47 14.00
CA CYS A 52 -12.72 1.54 13.81
C CYS A 52 -13.49 0.88 14.96
N LYS A 53 -13.05 -0.30 15.43
CA LYS A 53 -13.63 -0.97 16.60
C LYS A 53 -13.52 -0.13 17.87
N GLY A 54 -12.38 0.54 18.09
CA GLY A 54 -12.16 1.40 19.24
C GLY A 54 -13.09 2.63 19.27
N VAL A 55 -13.47 3.14 18.10
CA VAL A 55 -14.35 4.32 17.98
C VAL A 55 -15.83 3.93 17.99
N LEU A 56 -16.20 2.87 17.27
CA LEU A 56 -17.61 2.50 17.04
C LEU A 56 -18.15 1.51 18.07
N GLY A 57 -17.30 0.69 18.68
CA GLY A 57 -17.70 -0.35 19.63
C GLY A 57 -18.51 -1.52 19.03
N ASP A 58 -18.96 -1.40 17.78
CA ASP A 58 -19.68 -2.44 17.03
C ASP A 58 -18.79 -3.09 15.95
N HIS A 59 -18.88 -4.41 15.82
CA HIS A 59 -18.01 -5.15 14.89
C HIS A 59 -18.35 -4.89 13.43
N HIS A 60 -19.63 -4.92 13.06
CA HIS A 60 -20.06 -4.79 11.67
C HIS A 60 -19.90 -3.36 11.17
N ALA A 61 -20.27 -2.37 11.98
CA ALA A 61 -20.03 -0.97 11.68
C ALA A 61 -18.52 -0.68 11.54
N ALA A 62 -17.66 -1.37 12.31
CA ALA A 62 -16.22 -1.24 12.15
C ALA A 62 -15.67 -1.86 10.86
N GLU A 63 -16.26 -2.95 10.38
CA GLU A 63 -15.92 -3.53 9.08
C GLU A 63 -16.33 -2.60 7.94
N ASP A 64 -17.56 -2.08 7.97
CA ASP A 64 -18.06 -1.11 6.98
C ASP A 64 -17.23 0.18 6.97
N ALA A 65 -16.86 0.69 8.15
CA ALA A 65 -16.00 1.86 8.27
C ALA A 65 -14.58 1.59 7.74
N ALA A 66 -14.01 0.41 8.02
CA ALA A 66 -12.70 0.03 7.47
C ALA A 66 -12.75 -0.04 5.95
N GLN A 67 -13.82 -0.60 5.37
CA GLN A 67 -14.02 -0.59 3.92
C GLN A 67 -14.11 0.83 3.36
N ALA A 68 -14.87 1.72 4.03
CA ALA A 68 -15.00 3.12 3.64
C ALA A 68 -13.66 3.87 3.67
N VAL A 69 -12.77 3.57 4.64
CA VAL A 69 -11.42 4.13 4.72
C VAL A 69 -10.60 3.77 3.48
N PHE A 70 -10.57 2.49 3.09
CA PHE A 70 -9.82 2.08 1.91
C PHE A 70 -10.44 2.62 0.61
N LEU A 71 -11.77 2.72 0.54
CA LEU A 71 -12.43 3.39 -0.59
C LEU A 71 -12.07 4.87 -0.68
N ALA A 72 -12.00 5.57 0.46
CA ALA A 72 -11.57 6.97 0.52
C ALA A 72 -10.10 7.10 0.08
N LEU A 73 -9.22 6.22 0.57
CA LEU A 73 -7.82 6.17 0.17
C LEU A 73 -7.69 5.96 -1.35
N ALA A 74 -8.40 4.99 -1.93
CA ALA A 74 -8.35 4.74 -3.37
C ALA A 74 -8.75 5.98 -4.21
N ARG A 75 -9.74 6.74 -3.73
CA ARG A 75 -10.21 7.97 -4.38
C ARG A 75 -9.26 9.16 -4.20
N GLN A 76 -8.56 9.21 -3.08
CA GLN A 76 -7.69 10.34 -2.70
C GLN A 76 -6.21 10.07 -2.95
N ALA A 77 -5.81 8.84 -3.27
CA ALA A 77 -4.42 8.43 -3.53
C ALA A 77 -3.65 9.38 -4.47
N PRO A 78 -4.24 9.92 -5.56
CA PRO A 78 -3.53 10.88 -6.43
C PRO A 78 -3.14 12.18 -5.72
N THR A 79 -3.90 12.60 -4.70
CA THR A 79 -3.61 13.81 -3.91
C THR A 79 -2.63 13.54 -2.78
N VAL A 80 -2.67 12.34 -2.19
CA VAL A 80 -1.76 11.91 -1.12
C VAL A 80 -0.35 11.66 -1.67
N GLY A 81 -0.22 11.02 -2.83
CA GLY A 81 1.08 10.83 -3.49
C GLY A 81 1.71 12.12 -4.02
N ALA A 82 0.95 13.22 -4.09
CA ALA A 82 1.49 14.53 -4.47
C ALA A 82 2.18 15.26 -3.30
N TRP A 83 2.00 14.80 -2.05
CA TRP A 83 2.64 15.38 -0.86
C TRP A 83 4.10 14.94 -0.67
N ASP A 84 4.50 13.84 -1.32
CA ASP A 84 5.86 13.26 -1.23
C ASP A 84 6.78 13.70 -2.39
N ARG A 85 6.35 14.69 -3.20
CA ARG A 85 7.13 15.30 -4.29
C ARG A 85 7.48 16.75 -3.97
#